data_AF-A0A7K4QWW5-F1
#
_entry.id   AF-A0A7K4QWW5-F1
#
_cell.length_a   1.000
_cell.length_b   1.000
_cell.length_c   1.000
_cell.angle_alpha   90.00
_cell.angle_beta   90.00
_cell.angle_gamma   90.00
#
_symmetry.space_group_name_H-M   'P 1'
#
loop_
_entity.id
_entity.type
_entity.pdbx_description
1 polymer ?
#
loop_
_entity_poly.entity_id
_entity_poly.type
_entity_poly.pdbx_seq_one_letter_code
_entity_poly.pdbx_strand_id
1 'polypeptide(L)'
;GYTGFIPCFTNNLGLTYIPGVRKAMKEFDNYQILKKNPPFTLGMRFPLTHWPDTKIYNSGGLKPAYTGFVPHLRDLYALTYGNGTREAFRKEQRRRGFAL
;
A
#
# COMPACT_ATOMS: atom_id res chain seq x y z
N GLY A 1 -35.08 10.10 6.57
CA GLY A 1 -33.69 10.35 7.02
C GLY A 1 -32.82 9.22 6.50
N TYR A 2 -31.56 9.50 6.16
CA TYR A 2 -30.60 8.46 5.75
C TYR A 2 -30.30 7.53 6.93
N THR A 3 -30.50 6.22 6.74
CA THR A 3 -30.27 5.15 7.72
C THR A 3 -29.13 4.22 7.29
N GLY A 4 -28.17 4.73 6.52
CA GLY A 4 -27.01 3.95 6.11
C GLY A 4 -26.00 3.73 7.23
N PHE A 5 -24.94 2.98 6.92
CA PHE A 5 -23.85 2.70 7.85
C PHE A 5 -23.09 3.98 8.23
N ILE A 6 -22.88 4.21 9.53
CA ILE A 6 -22.08 5.32 10.06
C ILE A 6 -20.82 4.74 10.70
N PRO A 7 -19.63 5.02 10.15
CA PRO A 7 -18.36 4.58 10.74
C PRO A 7 -18.20 5.10 12.17
N CYS A 8 -17.60 4.29 13.05
CA CYS A 8 -17.33 4.63 14.47
C CYS A 8 -18.58 4.88 15.35
N PHE A 9 -19.80 4.68 14.84
CA PHE A 9 -21.03 4.94 15.60
C PHE A 9 -21.26 3.95 16.75
N THR A 10 -20.79 2.71 16.62
CA THR A 10 -20.90 1.66 17.65
C THR A 10 -20.30 2.06 18.99
N ASN A 11 -19.35 3.00 18.98
CA ASN A 11 -18.64 3.44 20.18
C ASN A 11 -19.34 4.65 20.85
N ASN A 12 -20.43 5.16 20.26
CA ASN A 12 -21.19 6.30 20.75
C ASN A 12 -22.46 5.88 21.51
N LEU A 13 -22.26 5.09 22.56
CA LEU A 13 -23.34 4.68 23.47
C LEU A 13 -23.93 5.89 24.21
N GLY A 14 -25.25 5.89 24.40
CA GLY A 14 -25.95 6.90 25.21
C GLY A 14 -26.21 8.26 24.54
N LEU A 15 -25.89 8.42 23.25
CA LEU A 15 -26.19 9.64 22.50
C LEU A 15 -27.44 9.45 21.63
N THR A 16 -28.24 10.52 21.48
CA THR A 16 -29.27 10.55 20.44
C THR A 16 -28.63 10.57 19.05
N TYR A 17 -29.40 10.22 18.02
CA TYR A 17 -28.87 9.96 16.68
C TYR A 17 -28.01 11.12 16.13
N ILE A 18 -28.53 12.36 16.12
CA ILE A 18 -27.84 13.53 15.54
C ILE A 18 -26.48 13.81 16.22
N PRO A 19 -26.39 13.96 17.56
CA PRO A 19 -25.09 14.15 18.21
C PRO A 19 -24.18 12.92 18.10
N GLY A 20 -24.74 11.71 18.08
CA GLY A 20 -23.99 10.48 17.88
C GLY A 20 -23.34 10.40 16.51
N VAL A 21 -24.06 10.77 15.44
CA VAL A 21 -23.54 10.83 14.06
C VAL A 21 -22.42 11.86 13.98
N ARG A 22 -22.65 13.07 14.50
CA ARG A 22 -21.66 14.15 14.46
C ARG A 22 -20.36 13.77 15.17
N LYS A 23 -20.47 13.10 16.32
CA LYS A 23 -19.30 12.59 17.06
C LYS A 23 -18.59 11.47 16.28
N ALA A 24 -19.34 10.51 15.76
CA ALA A 24 -18.80 9.37 15.00
C ALA A 24 -18.04 9.83 13.75
N MET A 25 -18.60 10.79 13.00
CA MET A 25 -17.97 11.37 11.82
C MET A 25 -16.68 12.10 12.18
N LYS A 26 -16.67 12.89 13.26
CA LYS A 26 -15.46 13.58 13.74
C LYS A 26 -14.35 12.61 14.16
N GLU A 27 -14.69 11.53 14.85
CA GLU A 27 -13.73 10.48 15.22
C GLU A 27 -13.19 9.77 13.98
N PHE A 28 -14.06 9.42 13.02
CA PHE A 28 -13.66 8.83 11.76
C PHE A 28 -12.68 9.73 10.99
N ASP A 29 -12.96 11.03 10.88
CA ASP A 29 -12.07 12.00 10.22
C ASP A 29 -10.69 12.06 10.89
N ASN A 30 -10.65 12.07 12.22
CA ASN A 30 -9.39 12.02 12.97
C ASN A 30 -8.61 10.73 12.69
N TYR A 31 -9.28 9.58 12.64
CA TYR A 31 -8.65 8.31 12.28
C TYR A 31 -8.12 8.31 10.85
N GLN A 32 -8.82 8.94 9.90
CA GLN A 32 -8.33 9.09 8.53
C GLN A 32 -7.04 9.92 8.49
N ILE A 33 -6.98 11.00 9.27
CA ILE A 33 -5.79 11.85 9.36
C ILE A 33 -4.62 11.05 9.94
N LEU A 34 -4.83 10.30 11.03
CA LEU A 34 -3.79 9.49 11.68
C LEU A 34 -3.31 8.32 10.79
N LYS A 35 -4.21 7.68 10.04
CA LYS A 35 -3.82 6.62 9.09
C LYS A 35 -3.01 7.15 7.91
N LYS A 36 -3.36 8.35 7.41
CA LYS A 36 -2.62 9.01 6.33
C LYS A 36 -1.30 9.61 6.81
N ASN A 37 -1.29 10.12 8.05
CA ASN A 37 -0.15 10.77 8.68
C ASN A 37 0.14 10.06 10.00
N PRO A 38 0.83 8.90 9.99
CA PRO A 38 1.24 8.26 11.23
C PRO A 38 2.04 9.27 12.06
N PRO A 39 1.85 9.32 13.40
CA PRO A 39 2.57 10.25 14.26
C PRO A 39 4.06 10.02 14.08
N PHE A 40 4.69 10.98 13.44
CA PHE A 40 6.09 10.91 13.09
C PHE A 40 6.89 11.49 14.24
N THR A 41 7.94 10.77 14.66
CA THR A 41 8.82 11.24 15.72
C THR A 41 9.43 12.58 15.32
N LEU A 42 9.44 13.54 16.26
CA LEU A 42 10.02 14.87 16.09
C LEU A 42 11.43 14.77 15.49
N GLY A 43 11.67 15.42 14.34
CA GLY A 43 12.97 15.44 13.65
C GLY A 43 13.04 14.63 12.36
N MET A 44 11.96 13.96 12.00
CA MET A 44 11.90 13.11 10.84
C MET A 44 11.08 13.90 9.75
N ARG A 45 11.57 14.00 8.51
CA ARG A 45 10.90 14.74 7.39
C ARG A 45 9.82 13.89 6.74
N PHE A 46 8.57 14.40 6.59
CA PHE A 46 7.52 13.69 5.84
C PHE A 46 8.12 13.07 4.57
N PRO A 47 7.84 11.79 4.25
CA PRO A 47 8.29 11.28 2.97
C PRO A 47 7.73 12.21 1.89
N LEU A 48 8.60 12.68 1.00
CA LEU A 48 8.26 13.66 -0.05
C LEU A 48 7.08 13.18 -0.92
N THR A 49 6.78 11.88 -0.85
CA THR A 49 5.70 11.22 -1.56
C THR A 49 5.07 10.16 -0.64
N HIS A 50 3.74 10.08 -0.63
CA HIS A 50 2.99 9.01 0.06
C HIS A 50 3.20 7.63 -0.59
N TRP A 51 3.72 7.62 -1.82
CA TRP A 51 4.17 6.42 -2.49
C TRP A 51 5.44 5.93 -1.81
N PRO A 52 5.47 4.68 -1.33
CA PRO A 52 6.71 4.14 -0.82
C PRO A 52 7.68 4.09 -2.01
N ASP A 53 8.91 4.58 -1.83
CA ASP A 53 9.99 4.52 -2.84
C ASP A 53 10.45 3.07 -3.14
N THR A 54 9.62 2.09 -2.77
CA THR A 54 9.84 0.68 -3.02
C THR A 54 9.48 0.39 -4.46
N LYS A 55 10.52 0.27 -5.29
CA LYS A 55 10.42 -0.36 -6.61
C LYS A 55 9.74 -1.72 -6.44
N ILE A 56 8.56 -1.85 -7.07
CA ILE A 56 7.78 -3.10 -7.08
C ILE A 56 8.65 -4.23 -7.65
N TYR A 57 9.43 -3.92 -8.68
CA TYR A 57 10.40 -4.83 -9.28
C TYR A 57 11.81 -4.59 -8.72
N ASN A 58 12.29 -5.53 -7.90
CA ASN A 58 13.59 -5.47 -7.25
C ASN A 58 14.27 -6.86 -7.19
N SER A 59 15.49 -6.92 -6.66
CA SER A 59 16.28 -8.15 -6.55
C SER A 59 15.66 -9.23 -5.65
N GLY A 60 14.72 -8.87 -4.77
CA GLY A 60 14.00 -9.77 -3.89
C GLY A 60 12.89 -10.57 -4.58
N GLY A 61 12.55 -10.24 -5.83
CA GLY A 61 11.44 -10.84 -6.58
C GLY A 61 10.12 -10.10 -6.39
N LEU A 62 9.13 -10.43 -7.23
CA LEU A 62 7.81 -9.81 -7.18
C LEU A 62 6.89 -10.52 -6.18
N LYS A 63 5.93 -9.76 -5.63
CA LYS A 63 4.86 -10.33 -4.81
C LYS A 63 4.06 -11.36 -5.63
N PRO A 64 3.71 -12.52 -5.06
CA PRO A 64 2.77 -13.44 -5.70
C PRO A 64 1.49 -12.71 -6.12
N ALA A 65 0.88 -13.17 -7.22
CA ALA A 65 -0.30 -12.54 -7.84
C ALA A 65 -0.09 -11.12 -8.41
N TYR A 66 1.14 -10.65 -8.59
CA TYR A 66 1.39 -9.49 -9.43
C TYR A 66 1.03 -9.81 -10.89
N THR A 67 0.07 -9.07 -11.44
CA THR A 67 -0.51 -9.29 -12.77
C THR A 67 0.09 -8.41 -13.86
N GLY A 68 1.02 -7.51 -13.50
CA GLY A 68 1.71 -6.66 -14.45
C GLY A 68 2.77 -7.41 -15.24
N PHE A 69 3.31 -6.74 -16.25
CA PHE A 69 4.37 -7.27 -17.10
C PHE A 69 5.67 -7.54 -16.31
N VAL A 70 6.33 -8.67 -16.62
CA VAL A 70 7.64 -9.04 -16.08
C VAL A 70 8.58 -9.40 -17.24
N PRO A 71 9.70 -8.67 -17.43
CA PRO A 71 10.67 -8.96 -18.47
C PRO A 71 11.24 -10.38 -18.36
N HIS A 72 11.48 -11.06 -19.48
CA HIS A 72 12.10 -12.41 -19.55
C HIS A 72 11.37 -13.55 -18.82
N LEU A 73 10.27 -13.27 -18.10
CA LEU A 73 9.56 -14.29 -17.32
C LEU A 73 8.95 -15.38 -18.21
N ARG A 74 8.52 -15.01 -19.42
CA ARG A 74 7.97 -15.96 -20.40
C ARG A 74 8.96 -17.04 -20.84
N ASP A 75 10.26 -16.73 -20.80
CA ASP A 75 11.33 -17.64 -21.20
C ASP A 75 11.89 -18.45 -20.02
N LEU A 76 11.37 -18.22 -18.81
CA LEU A 76 11.76 -18.89 -17.57
C LEU A 76 10.70 -19.91 -17.18
N TYR A 77 11.07 -21.18 -17.15
CA TYR A 77 10.20 -22.31 -16.81
C TYR A 77 10.79 -23.11 -15.64
N ALA A 78 9.98 -24.02 -15.07
CA ALA A 78 10.35 -24.87 -13.94
C ALA A 78 10.80 -24.13 -12.66
N LEU A 79 10.44 -22.84 -12.53
CA LEU A 79 10.69 -22.03 -11.35
C LEU A 79 9.37 -21.61 -10.70
N THR A 80 9.37 -21.46 -9.38
CA THR A 80 8.29 -20.77 -8.69
C THR A 80 8.21 -19.31 -9.15
N TYR A 81 7.05 -18.67 -9.04
CA TYR A 81 6.88 -17.27 -9.44
C TYR A 81 7.93 -16.34 -8.79
N GLY A 82 8.20 -16.54 -7.49
CA GLY A 82 9.23 -15.78 -6.78
C GLY A 82 10.63 -15.98 -7.36
N ASN A 83 11.02 -17.23 -7.65
CA ASN A 83 12.34 -17.53 -8.22
C ASN A 83 12.46 -17.04 -9.68
N GLY A 84 11.41 -17.22 -10.49
CA GLY A 84 11.37 -16.75 -11.88
C GLY A 84 11.49 -15.22 -11.97
N THR A 85 10.83 -14.48 -11.08
CA THR A 85 10.88 -13.01 -11.07
C THR A 85 12.24 -12.47 -10.59
N ARG A 86 12.95 -13.20 -9.71
CA ARG A 86 14.35 -12.90 -9.35
C ARG A 86 15.32 -13.11 -10.50
N GLU A 87 15.19 -14.22 -11.22
CA GLU A 87 16.03 -14.50 -12.39
C GLU A 87 15.75 -13.53 -13.55
N ALA A 88 14.48 -13.19 -13.78
CA ALA A 88 14.06 -12.14 -14.69
C ALA A 88 14.74 -10.80 -14.36
N PHE A 89 14.78 -10.44 -13.06
CA PHE A 89 15.45 -9.22 -12.60
C PHE A 89 16.94 -9.23 -12.93
N ARG A 90 17.63 -10.34 -12.65
CA ARG A 90 19.06 -10.51 -12.98
C ARG A 90 19.33 -10.37 -14.47
N LYS A 91 18.50 -10.98 -15.33
CA LYS A 91 18.61 -10.85 -16.79
C LYS A 91 18.44 -9.40 -17.25
N GLU A 92 17.42 -8.70 -16.73
CA GLU A 92 17.18 -7.30 -17.08
C GLU A 92 18.31 -6.38 -16.61
N GLN A 93 18.91 -6.62 -15.43
CA GLN A 93 20.07 -5.87 -14.97
C GLN A 93 21.29 -6.07 -15.88
N ARG A 94 21.55 -7.32 -16.32
CA ARG A 94 22.62 -7.59 -17.30
C ARG A 94 22.36 -6.85 -18.61
N ARG A 95 21.15 -6.93 -19.16
CA ARG A 95 20.77 -6.23 -20.40
C ARG A 95 21.02 -4.72 -20.31
N ARG A 96 20.70 -4.11 -19.17
CA ARG A 96 20.97 -2.67 -18.92
C ARG A 96 22.45 -2.37 -18.74
N GLY A 97 23.19 -3.25 -18.07
CA GLY A 97 24.64 -3.11 -17.91
C GLY A 97 25.42 -3.20 -19.22
N PHE A 98 24.92 -3.96 -20.20
CA PHE A 98 25.47 -4.02 -21.57
C PHE A 98 25.02 -2.87 -22.48
N ALA A 99 24.08 -2.03 -22.05
CA ALA A 99 23.55 -0.91 -22.83
C ALA A 99 24.23 0.44 -22.50
N LEU A 100 25.31 0.39 -21.71
CA LEU A 100 26.19 1.50 -21.34
C LEU A 100 27.57 1.27 -21.96
#